data_AF-A0A535WJJ3-F1
#
_entry.id   AF-A0A535WJJ3-F1
#
_cell.length_a   1.000
_cell.length_b   1.000
_cell.length_c   1.000
_cell.angle_alpha   90.00
_cell.angle_beta   90.00
_cell.angle_gamma   90.00
#
_symmetry.space_group_name_H-M   'P 1'
#
loop_
_entity.id
_entity.type
_entity.pdbx_description
1 polymer ?
#
loop_
_entity_poly.entity_id
_entity_poly.type
_entity_poly.pdbx_seq_one_letter_code
_entity_poly.pdbx_strand_id
1 'polypeptide(L)'
;MLSVVGYESAFQVPLGAAANLLRGLGKVSDAGEMLREFLFSPNPVDDRSLEPLRLFEAARRALLGLEGSILLVADDLQWVDDLSLALCSYLVRSAAEEEIPFAVIAATRPTSRGLAFHDSLLKDLGEDRVWTIDLGPLEPDEGVQLIRQLGPQLSTQRVAELWTQSNGSPFWLGFLARSGEEHDLADYIATRQRGLRRDAARMLALLCVATRPLAASELEAVMEWDHARAEEAIADLERSGLAVVHGVAVGLGHDLIRASAMGQLSAPSRRELHALLATFLERHAATDVQLLHEALVHRREAGLDAAELALRVLQSPRRRLLGREGLLELARLADASGLAEPVATALRLAVAQLATEMGEQQIAL
;
A
#
# COMPACT_ATOMS: atom_id res chain seq x y z
N MET A 1 6.80 23.45 -21.15
CA MET A 1 6.57 22.41 -20.14
C MET A 1 5.11 22.46 -19.73
N LEU A 2 4.43 21.32 -19.79
CA LEU A 2 3.04 21.12 -19.39
C LEU A 2 3.02 20.23 -18.14
N SER A 3 2.00 20.37 -17.30
CA SER A 3 1.90 19.54 -16.08
C SER A 3 0.49 19.07 -15.78
N VAL A 4 0.44 17.84 -15.28
CA VAL A 4 -0.73 17.22 -14.65
C VAL A 4 -0.28 16.77 -13.27
N VAL A 5 -1.02 17.17 -12.25
CA VAL A 5 -0.67 16.83 -10.86
C VAL A 5 -1.92 16.25 -10.23
N GLY A 6 -1.84 14.98 -9.85
CA GLY A 6 -2.85 14.33 -9.06
C GLY A 6 -2.86 14.89 -7.64
N TYR A 7 -4.04 15.12 -7.09
CA TYR A 7 -4.21 15.43 -5.67
C TYR A 7 -5.57 14.96 -5.19
N GLU A 8 -5.63 14.59 -3.92
CA GLU A 8 -6.76 13.92 -3.29
C GLU A 8 -8.12 14.56 -3.56
N SER A 9 -8.21 15.87 -3.40
CA SER A 9 -9.47 16.60 -3.55
C SER A 9 -9.94 16.72 -5.01
N ALA A 10 -9.06 16.54 -6.01
CA ALA A 10 -9.44 16.58 -7.43
C ALA A 10 -9.74 15.21 -8.02
N PHE A 11 -9.49 14.11 -7.32
CA PHE A 11 -9.69 12.77 -7.89
C PHE A 11 -11.13 12.52 -8.38
N GLN A 12 -12.13 13.11 -7.70
CA GLN A 12 -13.54 13.03 -8.09
C GLN A 12 -14.00 14.20 -8.97
N VAL A 13 -13.11 15.15 -9.27
CA VAL A 13 -13.41 16.33 -10.09
C VAL A 13 -12.93 16.04 -11.51
N PRO A 14 -13.85 15.88 -12.49
CA PRO A 14 -13.46 15.65 -13.87
C PRO A 14 -12.51 16.75 -14.36
N LEU A 15 -11.38 16.34 -14.95
CA LEU A 15 -10.31 17.22 -15.45
C LEU A 15 -9.62 18.09 -14.38
N GLY A 16 -9.84 17.80 -13.10
CA GLY A 16 -9.25 18.55 -12.00
C GLY A 16 -7.72 18.51 -12.04
N ALA A 17 -7.14 17.33 -12.28
CA ALA A 17 -5.69 17.15 -12.35
C ALA A 17 -5.08 17.78 -13.63
N ALA A 18 -5.83 17.83 -14.73
CA ALA A 18 -5.41 18.43 -16.00
C ALA A 18 -5.62 19.95 -16.10
N ALA A 19 -6.12 20.62 -15.05
CA ALA A 19 -6.45 22.04 -15.11
C ALA A 19 -5.24 22.93 -15.52
N ASN A 20 -4.03 22.58 -15.07
CA ASN A 20 -2.81 23.33 -15.42
C ASN A 20 -2.36 23.07 -16.86
N LEU A 21 -2.42 21.82 -17.32
CA LEU A 21 -2.22 21.43 -18.71
C LEU A 21 -3.16 22.22 -19.64
N LEU A 22 -4.47 22.17 -19.36
CA LEU A 22 -5.49 22.86 -20.16
C LEU A 22 -5.30 24.37 -20.17
N ARG A 23 -4.98 24.99 -19.03
CA ARG A 23 -4.62 26.42 -18.97
C ARG A 23 -3.34 26.76 -19.73
N GLY A 24 -2.36 25.85 -19.74
CA GLY A 24 -1.13 26.01 -20.51
C GLY A 24 -1.41 26.02 -22.01
N LEU A 25 -2.17 25.03 -22.48
CA LEU A 25 -2.58 24.90 -23.88
C LEU A 25 -3.50 26.04 -24.33
N GLY A 26 -4.39 26.52 -23.47
CA GLY A 26 -5.28 27.65 -23.78
C GLY A 26 -4.57 28.99 -24.03
N LYS A 27 -3.27 29.09 -23.73
CA LYS A 27 -2.46 30.29 -24.02
C LYS A 27 -1.84 30.28 -25.43
N VAL A 28 -2.01 29.19 -26.19
CA VAL A 28 -1.35 28.96 -27.48
C VAL A 28 -2.24 29.42 -28.63
N SER A 29 -1.95 30.59 -29.23
CA SER A 29 -2.51 31.13 -30.49
C SER A 29 -4.04 30.94 -30.72
N ASP A 30 -4.50 31.03 -31.97
CA ASP A 30 -5.92 30.90 -32.37
C ASP A 30 -6.52 29.52 -31.98
N ALA A 31 -5.69 28.48 -31.88
CA ALA A 31 -6.12 27.15 -31.45
C ALA A 31 -6.50 27.10 -29.95
N GLY A 32 -5.83 27.90 -29.12
CA GLY A 32 -6.09 28.06 -27.70
C GLY A 32 -7.35 28.89 -27.42
N GLU A 33 -7.77 29.76 -28.33
CA GLU A 33 -9.03 30.50 -28.20
C GLU A 33 -10.24 29.57 -28.20
N MET A 34 -10.27 28.59 -29.10
CA MET A 34 -11.34 27.59 -29.15
C MET A 34 -11.38 26.76 -27.84
N LEU A 35 -10.22 26.34 -27.33
CA LEU A 35 -10.12 25.64 -26.04
C LEU A 35 -10.61 26.51 -24.87
N ARG A 36 -10.25 27.80 -24.85
CA ARG A 36 -10.71 28.76 -23.84
C ARG A 36 -12.21 29.00 -23.93
N GLU A 37 -12.76 29.11 -25.14
CA GLU A 37 -14.20 29.28 -25.36
C GLU A 37 -14.98 28.08 -24.82
N PHE A 38 -14.46 26.85 -24.98
CA PHE A 38 -15.04 25.66 -24.34
C PHE A 38 -14.93 25.69 -22.80
N LEU A 39 -13.78 26.08 -22.25
CA LEU A 39 -13.54 26.08 -20.80
C LEU A 39 -14.33 27.18 -20.07
N PHE A 40 -14.66 28.28 -20.73
CA PHE A 40 -15.24 29.48 -20.11
C PHE A 40 -16.56 29.96 -20.74
N SER A 41 -17.15 29.24 -21.69
CA SER A 41 -18.40 29.66 -22.32
C SER A 41 -19.57 29.68 -21.33
N PRO A 42 -20.34 30.79 -21.27
CA PRO A 42 -21.50 30.89 -20.39
C PRO A 42 -22.75 30.15 -20.90
N ASN A 43 -22.75 29.65 -22.15
CA ASN A 43 -23.86 28.89 -22.75
C ASN A 43 -23.36 27.53 -23.27
N PRO A 44 -23.54 26.42 -22.53
CA PRO A 44 -23.24 25.09 -23.05
C PRO A 44 -24.20 24.73 -24.19
N VAL A 45 -23.68 24.28 -25.32
CA VAL A 45 -24.47 23.78 -26.45
C VAL A 45 -25.11 22.45 -26.03
N ASP A 46 -26.40 22.24 -26.35
CA ASP A 46 -27.30 21.19 -25.82
C ASP A 46 -26.87 19.71 -25.97
N ASP A 47 -25.73 19.42 -26.60
CA ASP A 47 -25.23 18.04 -26.79
C ASP A 47 -24.06 17.73 -25.83
N ARG A 48 -24.43 17.43 -24.57
CA ARG A 48 -23.48 17.10 -23.50
C ARG A 48 -22.71 15.79 -23.73
N SER A 49 -23.14 14.96 -24.68
CA SER A 49 -22.57 13.63 -24.91
C SER A 49 -21.19 13.67 -25.59
N LEU A 50 -20.91 14.73 -26.35
CA LEU A 50 -19.65 14.90 -27.11
C LEU A 50 -18.69 15.93 -26.49
N GLU A 51 -19.03 16.53 -25.35
CA GLU A 51 -18.21 17.56 -24.68
C GLU A 51 -16.77 17.11 -24.41
N PRO A 52 -16.51 15.90 -23.87
CA PRO A 52 -15.13 15.45 -23.62
C PRO A 52 -14.30 15.32 -24.90
N LEU A 53 -14.87 14.76 -25.97
CA LEU A 53 -14.17 14.59 -27.25
C LEU A 53 -13.82 15.94 -27.88
N ARG A 54 -14.74 16.91 -27.83
CA ARG A 54 -14.49 18.26 -28.34
C ARG A 54 -13.38 18.96 -27.57
N LEU A 55 -13.35 18.79 -26.25
CA LEU A 55 -12.26 19.31 -25.42
C LEU A 55 -10.92 18.67 -25.78
N PHE A 56 -10.89 17.35 -25.95
CA PHE A 56 -9.66 16.62 -26.29
C PHE A 56 -9.11 17.06 -27.64
N GLU A 57 -9.99 17.25 -28.62
CA GLU A 57 -9.62 17.74 -29.94
C GLU A 57 -9.11 19.20 -29.90
N ALA A 58 -9.76 20.07 -29.11
CA ALA A 58 -9.28 21.44 -28.92
C ALA A 58 -7.90 21.46 -28.23
N ALA A 59 -7.68 20.61 -27.23
CA ALA A 59 -6.39 20.45 -26.57
C ALA A 59 -5.30 19.91 -27.52
N ARG A 60 -5.64 18.94 -28.37
CA ARG A 60 -4.75 18.42 -29.44
C ARG A 60 -4.36 19.51 -30.41
N ARG A 61 -5.30 20.32 -30.90
CA ARG A 61 -5.00 21.43 -31.82
C ARG A 61 -4.09 22.47 -31.18
N ALA A 62 -4.32 22.79 -29.92
CA ALA A 62 -3.44 23.68 -29.17
C ALA A 62 -2.03 23.07 -28.97
N LEU A 63 -1.95 21.75 -28.75
CA LEU A 63 -0.67 21.03 -28.67
C LEU A 63 0.11 21.11 -30.00
N LEU A 64 -0.57 20.91 -31.13
CA LEU A 64 0.01 20.99 -32.48
C LEU A 64 0.51 22.40 -32.82
N GLY A 65 -0.05 23.43 -32.19
CA GLY A 65 0.38 24.82 -32.35
C GLY A 65 1.62 25.19 -31.52
N LEU A 66 2.14 24.29 -30.69
CA LEU A 66 3.35 24.54 -29.90
C LEU A 66 4.61 24.30 -30.74
N GLU A 67 5.56 25.23 -30.65
CA GLU A 67 6.87 25.10 -31.28
C GLU A 67 7.89 24.45 -30.35
N GLY A 68 8.76 23.61 -30.90
CA GLY A 68 9.88 22.97 -30.20
C GLY A 68 9.52 21.70 -29.43
N SER A 69 10.45 21.24 -28.58
CA SER A 69 10.27 20.03 -27.79
C SER A 69 9.37 20.27 -26.57
N ILE A 70 8.39 19.40 -26.40
CA ILE A 70 7.36 19.50 -25.36
C ILE A 70 7.61 18.43 -24.31
N LEU A 71 7.65 18.85 -23.04
CA LEU A 71 7.69 17.95 -21.88
C LEU A 71 6.38 18.04 -21.12
N LEU A 72 5.72 16.90 -20.92
CA LEU A 72 4.61 16.71 -20.00
C LEU A 72 5.12 16.02 -18.73
N VAL A 73 4.93 16.67 -17.59
CA VAL A 73 5.20 16.08 -16.27
C VAL A 73 3.87 15.68 -15.64
N ALA A 74 3.70 14.39 -15.38
CA ALA A 74 2.51 13.84 -14.75
C ALA A 74 2.88 13.30 -13.36
N ASP A 75 2.57 14.07 -12.32
CA ASP A 75 2.91 13.72 -10.94
C ASP A 75 1.71 13.11 -10.22
N ASP A 76 1.99 12.22 -9.27
CA ASP A 76 0.99 11.53 -8.46
C ASP A 76 -0.16 10.90 -9.28
N LEU A 77 0.17 10.13 -10.32
CA LEU A 77 -0.84 9.55 -11.25
C LEU A 77 -1.93 8.73 -10.56
N GLN A 78 -1.65 8.13 -9.41
CA GLN A 78 -2.64 7.39 -8.63
C GLN A 78 -3.82 8.26 -8.16
N TRP A 79 -3.66 9.59 -8.17
CA TRP A 79 -4.66 10.59 -7.79
C TRP A 79 -5.22 11.38 -8.98
N VAL A 80 -4.84 11.04 -10.21
CA VAL A 80 -5.35 11.69 -11.42
C VAL A 80 -6.71 11.09 -11.79
N ASP A 81 -7.69 11.96 -12.09
CA ASP A 81 -9.03 11.54 -12.49
C ASP A 81 -9.03 10.85 -13.88
N ASP A 82 -10.00 9.97 -14.11
CA ASP A 82 -10.06 9.14 -15.33
C ASP A 82 -10.05 9.99 -16.61
N LEU A 83 -10.69 11.16 -16.59
CA LEU A 83 -10.80 12.01 -17.77
C LEU A 83 -9.48 12.76 -18.05
N SER A 84 -8.77 13.20 -17.00
CA SER A 84 -7.40 13.73 -17.12
C SER A 84 -6.42 12.69 -17.65
N LEU A 85 -6.47 11.44 -17.16
CA LEU A 85 -5.63 10.34 -17.66
C LEU A 85 -5.92 10.04 -19.14
N ALA A 86 -7.19 10.01 -19.52
CA ALA A 86 -7.61 9.82 -20.91
C ALA A 86 -7.13 10.95 -21.82
N LEU A 87 -7.18 12.21 -21.34
CA LEU A 87 -6.64 13.36 -22.06
C LEU A 87 -5.13 13.23 -22.27
N CYS A 88 -4.36 12.87 -21.23
CA CYS A 88 -2.92 12.66 -21.34
C CYS A 88 -2.60 11.61 -22.41
N SER A 89 -3.27 10.46 -22.35
CA SER A 89 -3.08 9.36 -23.32
C SER A 89 -3.45 9.80 -24.74
N TYR A 90 -4.52 10.57 -24.90
CA TYR A 90 -4.94 11.13 -26.18
C TYR A 90 -3.89 12.09 -26.79
N LEU A 91 -3.32 12.98 -25.96
CA LEU A 91 -2.30 13.92 -26.40
C LEU A 91 -0.98 13.24 -26.75
N VAL A 92 -0.56 12.23 -25.99
CA VAL A 92 0.64 11.43 -26.30
C VAL A 92 0.50 10.73 -27.64
N ARG A 93 -0.62 10.03 -27.84
CA ARG A 93 -0.89 9.35 -29.12
C ARG A 93 -0.92 10.32 -30.28
N SER A 94 -1.60 11.46 -30.12
CA SER A 94 -1.65 12.50 -31.15
C SER A 94 -0.27 13.07 -31.49
N ALA A 95 0.58 13.29 -30.48
CA ALA A 95 1.95 13.74 -30.70
C ALA A 95 2.80 12.71 -31.43
N ALA A 96 2.60 11.42 -31.13
CA ALA A 96 3.31 10.33 -31.82
C ALA A 96 2.86 10.18 -33.28
N GLU A 97 1.56 10.29 -33.57
CA GLU A 97 0.98 10.25 -34.92
C GLU A 97 1.48 11.41 -35.80
N GLU A 98 1.61 12.60 -35.21
CA GLU A 98 2.01 13.83 -35.92
C GLU A 98 3.53 14.10 -35.83
N GLU A 99 4.29 13.13 -35.30
CA GLU A 99 5.75 13.18 -35.13
C GLU A 99 6.27 14.43 -34.39
N ILE A 100 5.49 14.92 -33.42
CA ILE A 100 5.88 16.05 -32.57
C ILE A 100 6.94 15.59 -31.56
N PRO A 101 8.03 16.35 -31.33
CA PRO A 101 8.98 16.05 -30.28
C PRO A 101 8.35 16.20 -28.88
N PHE A 102 7.75 15.12 -28.37
CA PHE A 102 6.98 15.10 -27.13
C PHE A 102 7.51 14.04 -26.17
N ALA A 103 7.84 14.45 -24.95
CA ALA A 103 8.31 13.57 -23.88
C ALA A 103 7.35 13.61 -22.68
N VAL A 104 7.20 12.47 -22.00
CA VAL A 104 6.43 12.34 -20.76
C VAL A 104 7.34 11.85 -19.65
N ILE A 105 7.29 12.52 -18.51
CA ILE A 105 7.81 11.99 -17.25
C ILE A 105 6.62 11.81 -16.33
N ALA A 106 6.36 10.57 -15.91
CA ALA A 106 5.26 10.21 -15.05
C ALA A 106 5.77 9.61 -13.73
N ALA A 107 5.24 10.09 -12.61
CA ALA A 107 5.47 9.53 -11.29
C ALA A 107 4.17 8.90 -10.76
N THR A 108 4.27 7.66 -10.29
CA THR A 108 3.13 6.93 -9.77
C THR A 108 3.54 5.97 -8.67
N ARG A 109 2.63 5.72 -7.73
CA ARG A 109 2.70 4.56 -6.84
C ARG A 109 2.31 3.29 -7.62
N PRO A 110 2.72 2.07 -7.17
CA PRO A 110 2.39 0.81 -7.84
C PRO A 110 0.89 0.48 -7.72
N THR A 111 0.09 1.19 -8.51
CA THR A 111 -1.38 1.15 -8.51
C THR A 111 -1.87 0.67 -9.87
N SER A 112 -3.11 0.15 -9.90
CA SER A 112 -3.76 -0.27 -11.14
C SER A 112 -3.84 0.85 -12.17
N ARG A 113 -4.01 2.11 -11.73
CA ARG A 113 -4.02 3.30 -12.61
C ARG A 113 -2.66 3.56 -13.24
N GLY A 114 -1.59 3.53 -12.45
CA GLY A 114 -0.23 3.69 -12.95
C GLY A 114 0.11 2.63 -14.00
N LEU A 115 -0.26 1.37 -13.75
CA LEU A 115 -0.09 0.27 -14.69
C LEU A 115 -0.91 0.45 -15.97
N ALA A 116 -2.20 0.81 -15.85
CA ALA A 116 -3.05 1.02 -17.02
C ALA A 116 -2.55 2.16 -17.91
N PHE A 117 -2.02 3.24 -17.31
CA PHE A 117 -1.41 4.34 -18.05
C PHE A 117 -0.12 3.87 -18.75
N HIS A 118 0.76 3.16 -18.05
CA HIS A 118 1.96 2.55 -18.62
C HIS A 118 1.64 1.62 -19.81
N ASP A 119 0.65 0.74 -19.67
CA ASP A 119 0.25 -0.20 -20.72
C ASP A 119 -0.35 0.53 -21.94
N SER A 120 -1.08 1.63 -21.71
CA SER A 120 -1.55 2.51 -22.79
C SER A 120 -0.37 3.15 -23.54
N LEU A 121 0.66 3.60 -22.83
CA LEU A 121 1.85 4.18 -23.45
C LEU A 121 2.64 3.14 -24.25
N LEU A 122 2.82 1.94 -23.71
CA LEU A 122 3.48 0.84 -24.43
C LEU A 122 2.74 0.48 -25.72
N LYS A 123 1.41 0.42 -25.67
CA LYS A 123 0.58 0.15 -26.84
C LYS A 123 0.70 1.24 -27.90
N ASP A 124 0.70 2.51 -27.50
CA ASP A 124 0.67 3.65 -28.42
C ASP A 124 2.08 4.03 -28.94
N LEU A 125 3.15 3.79 -28.16
CA LEU A 125 4.53 4.21 -28.49
C LEU A 125 5.50 3.06 -28.79
N GLY A 126 5.20 1.84 -28.34
CA GLY A 126 6.11 0.69 -28.40
C GLY A 126 7.11 0.60 -27.25
N GLU A 127 7.70 -0.58 -27.05
CA GLU A 127 8.64 -0.89 -25.96
C GLU A 127 9.92 -0.06 -25.99
N ASP A 128 10.39 0.34 -27.18
CA ASP A 128 11.62 1.12 -27.35
C ASP A 128 11.53 2.58 -26.89
N ARG A 129 10.33 3.06 -26.54
CA ARG A 129 10.06 4.48 -26.20
C ARG A 129 9.51 4.67 -24.78
N VAL A 130 9.30 3.60 -24.04
CA VAL A 130 8.72 3.63 -22.69
C VAL A 130 9.68 2.93 -21.74
N TRP A 131 10.09 3.65 -20.69
CA TRP A 131 10.97 3.11 -19.66
C TRP A 131 10.37 3.34 -18.28
N THR A 132 10.49 2.32 -17.44
CA THR A 132 10.09 2.36 -16.03
C THR A 132 11.34 2.35 -15.16
N ILE A 133 11.38 3.25 -14.18
CA ILE A 133 12.42 3.31 -13.16
C ILE A 133 11.76 3.00 -11.82
N ASP A 134 12.02 1.80 -11.30
CA ASP A 134 11.54 1.40 -9.99
C ASP A 134 12.37 2.10 -8.90
N LEU A 135 11.71 2.94 -8.11
CA LEU A 135 12.34 3.64 -6.99
C LEU A 135 12.19 2.80 -5.72
N GLY A 136 13.30 2.19 -5.30
CA GLY A 136 13.40 1.50 -4.03
C GLY A 136 13.57 2.46 -2.84
N PRO A 137 13.55 1.92 -1.61
CA PRO A 137 14.08 2.63 -0.46
C PRO A 137 15.55 3.02 -0.72
N LEU A 138 16.03 4.07 -0.04
CA LEU A 138 17.44 4.42 -0.11
C LEU A 138 18.31 3.27 0.41
N GLU A 139 19.58 3.26 0.02
CA GLU A 139 20.58 2.41 0.65
C GLU A 139 21.12 3.05 1.94
N PRO A 140 21.75 2.28 2.86
CA PRO A 140 22.21 2.79 4.15
C PRO A 140 23.06 4.06 4.07
N ASP A 141 24.00 4.11 3.13
CA ASP A 141 24.89 5.27 2.97
C ASP A 141 24.13 6.51 2.49
N GLU A 142 23.19 6.34 1.55
CA GLU A 142 22.35 7.41 1.01
C GLU A 142 21.37 7.93 2.06
N GLY A 143 20.78 7.04 2.85
CA GLY A 143 19.89 7.38 3.95
C GLY A 143 20.60 8.13 5.06
N VAL A 144 21.79 7.68 5.46
CA VAL A 144 22.65 8.37 6.42
C VAL A 144 23.01 9.77 5.90
N GLN A 145 23.35 9.90 4.62
CA GLN A 145 23.62 11.20 4.00
C GLN A 145 22.41 12.13 4.07
N LEU A 146 21.21 11.63 3.76
CA LEU A 146 19.97 12.42 3.85
C LEU A 146 19.68 12.86 5.29
N ILE A 147 19.78 11.96 6.28
CA ILE A 147 19.58 12.31 7.69
C ILE A 147 20.56 13.41 8.11
N ARG A 148 21.84 13.30 7.73
CA ARG A 148 22.88 14.27 8.09
C ARG A 148 22.62 15.65 7.50
N GLN A 149 22.04 15.73 6.31
CA GLN A 149 21.64 17.00 5.70
C GLN A 149 20.45 17.64 6.43
N LEU A 150 19.49 16.83 6.89
CA LEU A 150 18.26 17.31 7.52
C LEU A 150 18.41 17.58 9.02
N GLY A 151 19.27 16.84 9.71
CA GLY A 151 19.55 16.92 11.14
C GLY A 151 21.06 16.90 11.42
N PRO A 152 21.79 17.96 11.08
CA PRO A 152 23.25 18.02 11.24
C PRO A 152 23.72 17.85 12.70
N GLN A 153 22.86 18.18 13.67
CA GLN A 153 23.10 18.06 15.11
C GLN A 153 22.92 16.64 15.68
N LEU A 154 22.41 15.69 14.91
CA LEU A 154 22.13 14.34 15.39
C LEU A 154 23.42 13.54 15.64
N SER A 155 23.44 12.76 16.72
CA SER A 155 24.57 11.86 17.02
C SER A 155 24.63 10.70 16.02
N THR A 156 25.80 10.12 15.80
CA THR A 156 25.97 8.97 14.89
C THR A 156 25.09 7.77 15.27
N GLN A 157 24.93 7.52 16.57
CA GLN A 157 24.03 6.49 17.08
C GLN A 157 22.58 6.79 16.67
N ARG A 158 22.12 8.04 16.85
CA ARG A 158 20.76 8.42 16.50
C ARG A 158 20.51 8.30 15.00
N VAL A 159 21.48 8.63 14.16
CA VAL A 159 21.37 8.46 12.70
C VAL A 159 21.16 6.99 12.33
N ALA A 160 21.92 6.07 12.92
CA ALA A 160 21.76 4.63 12.67
C ALA A 160 20.40 4.09 13.15
N GLU A 161 19.92 4.57 14.30
CA GLU A 161 18.59 4.24 14.81
C GLU A 161 17.48 4.72 13.85
N LEU A 162 17.56 5.99 13.40
CA LEU A 162 16.57 6.56 12.48
C LEU A 162 16.55 5.84 11.14
N TRP A 163 17.72 5.45 10.63
CA TRP A 163 17.80 4.64 9.43
C TRP A 163 17.06 3.32 9.58
N THR A 164 17.39 2.57 10.64
CA THR A 164 16.76 1.28 10.95
C THR A 164 15.25 1.42 11.10
N GLN A 165 14.79 2.47 11.78
CA GLN A 165 13.36 2.75 11.98
C GLN A 165 12.64 3.15 10.68
N SER A 166 13.30 3.81 9.74
CA SER A 166 12.72 4.26 8.47
C SER A 166 12.75 3.23 7.34
N ASN A 167 13.56 2.17 7.52
CA ASN A 167 13.86 1.15 6.53
C ASN A 167 14.07 1.70 5.11
N GLY A 168 14.87 2.76 4.96
CA GLY A 168 15.13 3.31 3.63
C GLY A 168 14.21 4.40 3.13
N SER A 169 13.05 4.61 3.76
CA SER A 169 12.06 5.54 3.24
C SER A 169 12.51 7.00 3.37
N PRO A 170 12.70 7.75 2.26
CA PRO A 170 13.08 9.17 2.31
C PRO A 170 12.09 10.02 3.09
N PHE A 171 10.79 9.69 3.01
CA PHE A 171 9.74 10.37 3.75
C PHE A 171 9.92 10.20 5.25
N TRP A 172 10.04 8.96 5.74
CA TRP A 172 10.20 8.68 7.18
C TRP A 172 11.53 9.19 7.71
N LEU A 173 12.61 9.06 6.94
CA LEU A 173 13.88 9.67 7.27
C LEU A 173 13.75 11.17 7.50
N GLY A 174 13.12 11.87 6.54
CA GLY A 174 12.99 13.31 6.61
C GLY A 174 11.98 13.78 7.65
N PHE A 175 10.98 12.98 7.95
CA PHE A 175 10.07 13.19 9.07
C PHE A 175 10.83 13.03 10.38
N LEU A 176 11.40 11.85 10.65
CA LEU A 176 12.09 11.50 11.90
C LEU A 176 13.33 12.36 12.20
N ALA A 177 14.05 12.82 11.17
CA ALA A 177 15.20 13.70 11.37
C ALA A 177 14.78 15.12 11.80
N ARG A 178 13.57 15.56 11.43
CA ARG A 178 13.01 16.88 11.77
C ARG A 178 12.17 16.83 13.05
N SER A 179 11.38 15.78 13.23
CA SER A 179 10.61 15.51 14.43
C SER A 179 11.55 14.99 15.50
N GLY A 180 11.90 15.83 16.47
CA GLY A 180 12.90 15.50 17.49
C GLY A 180 12.46 14.39 18.44
N GLU A 181 11.17 14.04 18.48
CA GLU A 181 10.59 13.17 19.50
C GLU A 181 9.60 12.12 18.93
N GLU A 182 9.45 11.02 19.67
CA GLU A 182 8.50 9.93 19.38
C GLU A 182 7.03 10.39 19.44
N HIS A 183 6.76 11.48 20.18
CA HIS A 183 5.42 12.08 20.28
C HIS A 183 4.89 12.59 18.92
N ASP A 184 5.76 13.22 18.12
CA ASP A 184 5.40 13.77 16.82
C ASP A 184 4.94 12.67 15.85
N LEU A 185 5.56 11.49 15.91
CA LEU A 185 5.19 10.31 15.11
C LEU A 185 3.81 9.79 15.52
N ALA A 186 3.59 9.64 16.82
CA ALA A 186 2.30 9.20 17.35
C ALA A 186 1.18 10.17 16.93
N ASP A 187 1.42 11.48 17.03
CA ASP A 187 0.46 12.52 16.65
C ASP A 187 0.20 12.57 15.14
N TYR A 188 1.24 12.41 14.31
CA TYR A 188 1.09 12.30 12.86
C TYR A 188 0.19 11.13 12.47
N ILE A 189 0.47 9.94 13.02
CA ILE A 189 -0.29 8.73 12.74
C ILE A 189 -1.72 8.84 13.30
N ALA A 190 -1.89 9.35 14.52
CA ALA A 190 -3.21 9.56 15.13
C ALA A 190 -4.06 10.56 14.32
N THR A 191 -3.44 11.58 13.71
CA THR A 191 -4.14 12.53 12.83
C THR A 191 -4.65 11.85 11.57
N ARG A 192 -3.83 11.01 10.93
CA ARG A 192 -4.26 10.21 9.77
C ARG A 192 -5.36 9.22 10.13
N GLN A 193 -5.23 8.52 11.25
CA GLN A 193 -6.24 7.59 11.74
C GLN A 193 -7.59 8.26 12.06
N ARG A 194 -7.58 9.46 12.64
CA ARG A 194 -8.81 10.24 12.89
C ARG A 194 -9.54 10.64 11.61
N GLY A 195 -8.83 10.74 10.49
CA GLY A 195 -9.43 11.00 9.18
C GLY A 195 -10.07 9.78 8.53
N LEU A 196 -9.79 8.57 9.01
CA LEU A 196 -10.33 7.34 8.44
C LEU A 196 -11.81 7.17 8.74
N ARG A 197 -12.53 6.61 7.77
CA ARG A 197 -13.86 6.05 8.01
C ARG A 197 -13.76 4.84 8.95
N ARG A 198 -14.88 4.51 9.57
CA ARG A 198 -14.96 3.39 10.55
C ARG A 198 -14.45 2.06 9.97
N ASP A 199 -14.79 1.77 8.73
CA ASP A 199 -14.40 0.52 8.08
C ASP A 199 -12.90 0.49 7.78
N ALA A 200 -12.36 1.57 7.20
CA ALA A 200 -10.93 1.73 6.98
C ALA A 200 -10.13 1.60 8.29
N ALA A 201 -10.56 2.27 9.37
CA ALA A 201 -9.92 2.15 10.69
C ALA A 201 -9.92 0.70 11.22
N ARG A 202 -11.01 -0.04 11.01
CA ARG A 202 -11.10 -1.45 11.42
C ARG A 202 -10.19 -2.36 10.56
N MET A 203 -10.09 -2.08 9.26
CA MET A 203 -9.21 -2.80 8.34
C MET A 203 -7.72 -2.51 8.63
N LEU A 204 -7.37 -1.26 8.96
CA LEU A 204 -6.01 -0.91 9.43
C LEU A 204 -5.62 -1.73 10.66
N ALA A 205 -6.54 -1.82 11.62
CA ALA A 205 -6.31 -2.59 12.84
C ALA A 205 -6.08 -4.09 12.54
N LEU A 206 -6.82 -4.66 11.58
CA LEU A 206 -6.61 -6.02 11.12
C LEU A 206 -5.22 -6.19 10.48
N LEU A 207 -4.81 -5.29 9.59
CA LEU A 207 -3.48 -5.33 8.96
C LEU A 207 -2.35 -5.23 10.00
N CYS A 208 -2.53 -4.42 11.05
CA CYS A 208 -1.58 -4.31 12.16
C CYS A 208 -1.44 -5.64 12.94
N VAL A 209 -2.55 -6.35 13.11
CA VAL A 209 -2.59 -7.66 13.76
C VAL A 209 -1.97 -8.74 12.88
N ALA A 210 -2.22 -8.72 11.57
CA ALA A 210 -1.76 -9.72 10.62
C ALA A 210 -0.25 -9.73 10.41
N THR A 211 0.45 -8.61 10.61
CA THR A 211 1.92 -8.47 10.43
C THR A 211 2.44 -8.75 9.01
N ARG A 212 1.57 -9.04 8.06
CA ARG A 212 1.88 -9.27 6.64
C ARG A 212 0.84 -8.60 5.76
N PRO A 213 1.16 -8.27 4.50
CA PRO A 213 0.16 -7.91 3.51
C PRO A 213 -0.88 -9.03 3.35
N LEU A 214 -2.15 -8.62 3.20
CA LEU A 214 -3.29 -9.53 2.96
C LEU A 214 -3.90 -9.22 1.60
N ALA A 215 -4.29 -10.23 0.83
CA ALA A 215 -5.05 -10.01 -0.40
C ALA A 215 -6.39 -9.32 -0.09
N ALA A 216 -6.91 -8.51 -1.02
CA ALA A 216 -8.23 -7.89 -0.88
C ALA A 216 -9.33 -8.94 -0.55
N SER A 217 -9.27 -10.11 -1.20
CA SER A 217 -10.16 -11.24 -0.92
C SER A 217 -9.96 -11.86 0.48
N GLU A 218 -8.75 -11.85 1.02
CA GLU A 218 -8.51 -12.30 2.40
C GLU A 218 -9.13 -11.30 3.39
N LEU A 219 -8.98 -9.99 3.14
CA LEU A 219 -9.58 -8.94 3.96
C LEU A 219 -11.11 -9.03 3.96
N GLU A 220 -11.73 -9.21 2.79
CA GLU A 220 -13.17 -9.46 2.63
C GLU A 220 -13.62 -10.66 3.48
N ALA A 221 -12.91 -11.78 3.37
CA ALA A 221 -13.25 -13.03 4.04
C ALA A 221 -13.06 -12.98 5.56
N VAL A 222 -11.99 -12.35 6.06
CA VAL A 222 -11.74 -12.19 7.50
C VAL A 222 -12.77 -11.26 8.14
N MET A 223 -13.13 -10.19 7.43
CA MET A 223 -14.04 -9.16 7.94
C MET A 223 -15.53 -9.49 7.69
N GLU A 224 -15.80 -10.52 6.89
CA GLU A 224 -17.12 -10.90 6.40
C GLU A 224 -17.81 -9.73 5.68
N TRP A 225 -17.07 -9.04 4.81
CA TRP A 225 -17.54 -7.89 4.03
C TRP A 225 -17.79 -8.26 2.58
N ASP A 226 -18.72 -7.55 1.95
CA ASP A 226 -18.85 -7.57 0.49
C ASP A 226 -17.70 -6.79 -0.17
N HIS A 227 -17.48 -7.09 -1.45
CA HIS A 227 -16.39 -6.51 -2.25
C HIS A 227 -16.45 -4.98 -2.30
N ALA A 228 -17.64 -4.40 -2.49
CA ALA A 228 -17.79 -2.95 -2.63
C ALA A 228 -17.38 -2.21 -1.34
N ARG A 229 -17.77 -2.74 -0.18
CA ARG A 229 -17.39 -2.21 1.12
C ARG A 229 -15.89 -2.35 1.41
N ALA A 230 -15.30 -3.49 1.06
CA ALA A 230 -13.87 -3.70 1.22
C ALA A 230 -13.05 -2.76 0.33
N GLU A 231 -13.42 -2.62 -0.95
CA GLU A 231 -12.80 -1.68 -1.89
C GLU A 231 -12.87 -0.23 -1.39
N GLU A 232 -14.01 0.21 -0.84
CA GLU A 232 -14.13 1.55 -0.27
C GLU A 232 -13.19 1.76 0.93
N ALA A 233 -13.07 0.76 1.80
CA ALA A 233 -12.16 0.80 2.94
C ALA A 233 -10.68 0.78 2.53
N ILE A 234 -10.31 -0.03 1.52
CA ILE A 234 -8.97 -0.08 0.94
C ILE A 234 -8.62 1.28 0.32
N ALA A 235 -9.53 1.84 -0.49
CA ALA A 235 -9.35 3.14 -1.12
C ALA A 235 -9.19 4.26 -0.07
N ASP A 236 -9.90 4.20 1.05
CA ASP A 236 -9.75 5.16 2.14
C ASP A 236 -8.41 5.00 2.89
N LEU A 237 -7.94 3.77 3.08
CA LEU A 237 -6.62 3.51 3.66
C LEU A 237 -5.47 3.96 2.76
N GLU A 238 -5.56 3.67 1.46
CA GLU A 238 -4.59 4.11 0.46
C GLU A 238 -4.55 5.65 0.41
N ARG A 239 -5.72 6.29 0.39
CA ARG A 239 -5.90 7.75 0.42
C ARG A 239 -5.21 8.38 1.64
N SER A 240 -5.35 7.76 2.82
CA SER A 240 -4.71 8.23 4.04
C SER A 240 -3.18 8.09 4.04
N GLY A 241 -2.63 7.27 3.14
CA GLY A 241 -1.22 6.90 3.08
C GLY A 241 -0.78 5.91 4.16
N LEU A 242 -1.73 5.32 4.91
CA LEU A 242 -1.44 4.35 5.96
C LEU A 242 -1.29 2.92 5.43
N ALA A 243 -1.88 2.63 4.27
CA ALA A 243 -1.72 1.37 3.56
C ALA A 243 -1.17 1.60 2.15
N VAL A 244 -0.56 0.56 1.60
CA VAL A 244 -0.12 0.49 0.20
C VAL A 244 -0.67 -0.79 -0.40
N VAL A 245 -1.14 -0.68 -1.64
CA VAL A 245 -1.58 -1.82 -2.44
C VAL A 245 -0.43 -2.24 -3.35
N HIS A 246 -0.06 -3.51 -3.31
CA HIS A 246 0.95 -4.14 -4.16
C HIS A 246 0.29 -5.30 -4.91
N GLY A 247 -0.07 -5.06 -6.18
CA GLY A 247 -0.86 -6.03 -6.95
C GLY A 247 -2.23 -6.25 -6.31
N VAL A 248 -2.46 -7.45 -5.78
CA VAL A 248 -3.73 -7.81 -5.09
C VAL A 248 -3.64 -7.72 -3.57
N ALA A 249 -2.45 -7.47 -3.03
CA ALA A 249 -2.19 -7.43 -1.59
C ALA A 249 -2.21 -6.00 -1.05
N VAL A 250 -2.84 -5.84 0.10
CA VAL A 250 -2.87 -4.60 0.87
C VAL A 250 -1.98 -4.78 2.09
N GLY A 251 -0.98 -3.92 2.24
CA GLY A 251 -0.06 -3.91 3.38
C GLY A 251 -0.05 -2.54 4.06
N LEU A 252 0.57 -2.47 5.24
CA LEU A 252 0.87 -1.17 5.85
C LEU A 252 1.94 -0.46 5.01
N GLY A 253 1.81 0.87 4.88
CA GLY A 253 2.83 1.64 4.17
C GLY A 253 4.19 1.66 4.86
N HIS A 254 4.23 1.33 6.16
CA HIS A 254 5.45 1.24 6.95
C HIS A 254 5.20 0.53 8.30
N ASP A 255 6.21 -0.14 8.86
CA ASP A 255 6.06 -0.85 10.16
C ASP A 255 5.88 0.12 11.36
N LEU A 256 6.38 1.34 11.25
CA LEU A 256 6.13 2.41 12.23
C LEU A 256 4.62 2.70 12.42
N ILE A 257 3.82 2.52 11.37
CA ILE A 257 2.35 2.66 11.44
C ILE A 257 1.78 1.59 12.36
N ARG A 258 2.30 0.36 12.26
CA ARG A 258 1.89 -0.76 13.11
C ARG A 258 2.14 -0.47 14.58
N ALA A 259 3.36 -0.07 14.94
CA ALA A 259 3.73 0.18 16.32
C ALA A 259 2.80 1.20 16.99
N SER A 260 2.53 2.32 16.29
CA SER A 260 1.63 3.37 16.79
C SER A 260 0.17 2.93 16.83
N ALA A 261 -0.34 2.30 15.77
CA ALA A 261 -1.73 1.83 15.71
C ALA A 261 -2.02 0.74 16.76
N MET A 262 -1.06 -0.17 16.98
CA MET A 262 -1.17 -1.20 18.02
C MET A 262 -1.22 -0.58 19.42
N GLY A 263 -0.49 0.51 19.69
CA GLY A 263 -0.55 1.23 20.97
C GLY A 263 -1.92 1.84 21.28
N GLN A 264 -2.69 2.19 20.25
CA GLN A 264 -4.03 2.79 20.39
C GLN A 264 -5.17 1.76 20.44
N LEU A 265 -4.90 0.51 20.02
CA LEU A 265 -5.88 -0.57 20.02
C LEU A 265 -6.17 -1.09 21.44
N SER A 266 -7.45 -1.09 21.82
CA SER A 266 -7.89 -1.68 23.08
C SER A 266 -7.60 -3.19 23.12
N ALA A 267 -7.29 -3.73 24.30
CA ALA A 267 -7.03 -5.16 24.46
C ALA A 267 -8.22 -6.06 24.01
N PRO A 268 -9.50 -5.72 24.28
CA PRO A 268 -10.64 -6.45 23.73
C PRO A 268 -10.68 -6.46 22.20
N SER A 269 -10.51 -5.31 21.56
CA SER A 269 -10.51 -5.21 20.08
C SER A 269 -9.34 -5.97 19.46
N ARG A 270 -8.17 -5.93 20.09
CA ARG A 270 -7.00 -6.70 19.65
C ARG A 270 -7.29 -8.20 19.70
N ARG A 271 -7.87 -8.70 20.80
CA ARG A 271 -8.26 -10.11 20.94
C ARG A 271 -9.32 -10.52 19.91
N GLU A 272 -10.31 -9.67 19.66
CA GLU A 272 -11.34 -9.89 18.64
C GLU A 272 -10.72 -10.06 17.25
N LEU A 273 -9.82 -9.15 16.84
CA LEU A 273 -9.16 -9.21 15.54
C LEU A 273 -8.26 -10.44 15.40
N HIS A 274 -7.52 -10.80 16.45
CA HIS A 274 -6.75 -12.04 16.49
C HIS A 274 -7.66 -13.27 16.37
N ALA A 275 -8.85 -13.28 17.00
CA ALA A 275 -9.79 -14.39 16.88
C ALA A 275 -10.36 -14.53 15.46
N LEU A 276 -10.69 -13.40 14.81
CA LEU A 276 -11.16 -13.36 13.42
C LEU A 276 -10.09 -13.94 12.48
N LEU A 277 -8.85 -13.45 12.60
CA LEU A 277 -7.74 -13.88 11.75
C LEU A 277 -7.38 -15.35 12.00
N ALA A 278 -7.34 -15.79 13.26
CA ALA A 278 -7.11 -17.21 13.60
C ALA A 278 -8.17 -18.12 12.97
N THR A 279 -9.44 -17.74 13.06
CA THR A 279 -10.56 -18.52 12.49
C THR A 279 -10.47 -18.59 10.97
N PHE A 280 -10.13 -17.48 10.32
CA PHE A 280 -9.93 -17.43 8.88
C PHE A 280 -8.78 -18.33 8.45
N LEU A 281 -7.60 -18.19 9.06
CA LEU A 281 -6.41 -18.96 8.71
C LEU A 281 -6.64 -20.46 8.95
N GLU A 282 -7.25 -20.82 10.08
CA GLU A 282 -7.53 -22.22 10.42
C GLU A 282 -8.45 -22.91 9.38
N ARG A 283 -9.45 -22.18 8.86
CA ARG A 283 -10.35 -22.68 7.80
C ARG A 283 -9.63 -22.86 6.46
N HIS A 284 -8.68 -21.99 6.13
CA HIS A 284 -7.98 -21.99 4.85
C HIS A 284 -6.69 -22.82 4.86
N ALA A 285 -6.17 -23.17 6.04
CA ALA A 285 -4.90 -23.86 6.16
C ALA A 285 -4.92 -25.26 5.52
N ALA A 286 -6.06 -25.96 5.50
CA ALA A 286 -6.14 -27.36 5.07
C ALA A 286 -5.02 -28.22 5.71
N THR A 287 -4.00 -28.62 4.95
CA THR A 287 -2.81 -29.35 5.43
C THR A 287 -1.52 -28.50 5.49
N ASP A 288 -1.61 -27.20 5.19
CA ASP A 288 -0.51 -26.25 5.28
C ASP A 288 -0.15 -25.98 6.74
N VAL A 289 1.06 -26.40 7.12
CA VAL A 289 1.52 -26.29 8.49
C VAL A 289 1.89 -24.87 8.89
N GLN A 290 2.29 -24.02 7.95
CA GLN A 290 2.63 -22.62 8.23
C GLN A 290 1.35 -21.84 8.54
N LEU A 291 0.28 -22.03 7.75
CA LEU A 291 -1.02 -21.41 8.03
C LEU A 291 -1.65 -21.94 9.32
N LEU A 292 -1.54 -23.25 9.62
CA LEU A 292 -2.00 -23.79 10.90
C LEU A 292 -1.23 -23.19 12.09
N HIS A 293 0.08 -22.96 11.92
CA HIS A 293 0.90 -22.33 12.95
C HIS A 293 0.58 -20.84 13.12
N GLU A 294 0.39 -20.09 12.04
CA GLU A 294 -0.04 -18.68 12.09
C GLU A 294 -1.42 -18.56 12.76
N ALA A 295 -2.36 -19.45 12.42
CA ALA A 295 -3.65 -19.55 13.10
C ALA A 295 -3.49 -19.82 14.59
N LEU A 296 -2.55 -20.70 14.98
CA LEU A 296 -2.24 -21.00 16.37
C LEU A 296 -1.75 -19.77 17.14
N VAL A 297 -0.79 -19.03 16.57
CA VAL A 297 -0.25 -17.79 17.16
C VAL A 297 -1.39 -16.81 17.44
N HIS A 298 -2.22 -16.53 16.43
CA HIS A 298 -3.33 -15.60 16.59
C HIS A 298 -4.40 -16.10 17.57
N ARG A 299 -4.67 -17.41 17.62
CA ARG A 299 -5.62 -17.99 18.57
C ARG A 299 -5.18 -17.77 20.03
N ARG A 300 -3.86 -17.87 20.29
CA ARG A 300 -3.28 -17.56 21.60
C ARG A 300 -3.36 -16.08 21.95
N GLU A 301 -3.02 -15.21 21.01
CA GLU A 301 -3.12 -13.75 21.20
C GLU A 301 -4.58 -13.29 21.41
N ALA A 302 -5.54 -14.04 20.87
CA ALA A 302 -6.96 -13.85 21.15
C ALA A 302 -7.39 -14.31 22.57
N GLY A 303 -6.53 -15.04 23.29
CA GLY A 303 -6.86 -15.66 24.57
C GLY A 303 -7.81 -16.84 24.47
N LEU A 304 -7.86 -17.51 23.30
CA LEU A 304 -8.71 -18.68 23.05
C LEU A 304 -7.94 -19.97 23.33
N ASP A 305 -8.66 -21.05 23.62
CA ASP A 305 -8.04 -22.38 23.71
C ASP A 305 -7.45 -22.78 22.35
N ALA A 306 -6.16 -23.10 22.38
CA ALA A 306 -5.31 -23.36 21.23
C ALA A 306 -4.76 -24.81 21.23
N ALA A 307 -5.15 -25.64 22.21
CA ALA A 307 -4.52 -26.94 22.42
C ALA A 307 -4.82 -27.94 21.29
N GLU A 308 -6.05 -28.00 20.81
CA GLU A 308 -6.42 -28.88 19.69
C GLU A 308 -5.70 -28.47 18.40
N LEU A 309 -5.61 -27.17 18.12
CA LEU A 309 -4.89 -26.65 16.97
C LEU A 309 -3.38 -26.91 17.07
N ALA A 310 -2.80 -26.79 18.27
CA ALA A 310 -1.39 -27.13 18.51
C ALA A 310 -1.12 -28.62 18.25
N LEU A 311 -2.03 -29.52 18.67
CA LEU A 311 -1.93 -30.95 18.34
C LEU A 311 -2.01 -31.18 16.82
N ARG A 312 -2.91 -30.50 16.11
CA ARG A 312 -2.99 -30.59 14.64
C ARG A 312 -1.71 -30.13 13.95
N VAL A 313 -1.11 -29.03 14.42
CA VAL A 313 0.19 -28.54 13.93
C VAL A 313 1.27 -29.60 14.17
N LEU A 314 1.35 -30.15 15.39
CA LEU A 314 2.32 -31.18 15.77
C LEU A 314 2.09 -32.53 15.09
N GLN A 315 0.88 -32.82 14.63
CA GLN A 315 0.56 -34.03 13.86
C GLN A 315 0.77 -33.85 12.35
N SER A 316 1.01 -32.63 11.88
CA SER A 316 1.25 -32.37 10.46
C SER A 316 2.51 -33.12 9.98
N PRO A 317 2.47 -33.82 8.83
CA PRO A 317 3.66 -34.48 8.27
C PRO A 317 4.76 -33.50 7.88
N ARG A 318 4.43 -32.21 7.73
CA ARG A 318 5.37 -31.13 7.37
C ARG A 318 5.84 -30.29 8.56
N ARG A 319 5.51 -30.67 9.81
CA ARG A 319 5.87 -29.95 11.05
C ARG A 319 7.33 -29.52 11.21
N ARG A 320 8.28 -30.22 10.59
CA ARG A 320 9.71 -29.83 10.59
C ARG A 320 9.98 -28.51 9.86
N LEU A 321 9.10 -28.09 8.95
CA LEU A 321 9.22 -26.81 8.22
C LEU A 321 9.03 -25.58 9.12
N LEU A 322 8.50 -25.76 10.33
CA LEU A 322 8.36 -24.67 11.31
C LEU A 322 9.69 -24.22 11.91
N GLY A 323 10.75 -25.03 11.74
CA GLY A 323 12.07 -24.70 12.28
C GLY A 323 12.09 -24.64 13.82
N ARG A 324 13.22 -24.19 14.34
CA ARG A 324 13.48 -24.15 15.78
C ARG A 324 12.55 -23.18 16.52
N GLU A 325 12.20 -22.06 15.89
CA GLU A 325 11.33 -21.06 16.50
C GLU A 325 9.91 -21.58 16.72
N GLY A 326 9.32 -22.23 15.71
CA GLY A 326 8.00 -22.84 15.85
C GLY A 326 7.98 -23.98 16.88
N LEU A 327 9.05 -24.77 16.97
CA LEU A 327 9.21 -25.77 18.03
C LEU A 327 9.22 -25.14 19.43
N LEU A 328 10.00 -24.07 19.64
CA LEU A 328 10.06 -23.36 20.92
C LEU A 328 8.73 -22.72 21.30
N GLU A 329 7.95 -22.29 20.32
CA GLU A 329 6.61 -21.78 20.57
C GLU A 329 5.63 -22.88 21.02
N LEU A 330 5.65 -24.02 20.32
CA LEU A 330 4.82 -25.18 20.66
C LEU A 330 5.19 -25.76 22.03
N ALA A 331 6.48 -25.79 22.37
CA ALA A 331 6.95 -26.18 23.70
C ALA A 331 6.40 -25.25 24.80
N ARG A 332 6.50 -23.92 24.59
CA ARG A 332 5.94 -22.92 25.53
C ARG A 332 4.42 -23.08 25.72
N LEU A 333 3.71 -23.53 24.68
CA LEU A 333 2.28 -23.83 24.80
C LEU A 333 2.04 -25.14 25.57
N ALA A 334 2.82 -26.19 25.30
CA ALA A 334 2.70 -27.48 25.98
C ALA A 334 2.95 -27.37 27.50
N ASP A 335 3.80 -26.44 27.92
CA ASP A 335 4.12 -26.14 29.31
C ASP A 335 3.21 -25.08 29.95
N ALA A 336 2.21 -24.56 29.22
CA ALA A 336 1.34 -23.52 29.73
C ALA A 336 0.43 -24.04 30.86
N SER A 337 0.39 -23.31 31.96
CA SER A 337 -0.52 -23.57 33.08
C SER A 337 -1.99 -23.46 32.63
N GLY A 338 -2.83 -24.41 33.06
CA GLY A 338 -4.28 -24.39 32.81
C GLY A 338 -4.77 -25.35 31.72
N LEU A 339 -3.87 -26.10 31.08
CA LEU A 339 -4.26 -27.22 30.22
C LEU A 339 -4.76 -28.41 31.05
N ALA A 340 -5.75 -29.14 30.52
CA ALA A 340 -6.15 -30.42 31.10
C ALA A 340 -5.00 -31.44 30.97
N GLU A 341 -4.70 -32.18 32.04
CA GLU A 341 -3.56 -33.11 32.11
C GLU A 341 -3.42 -34.08 30.91
N PRO A 342 -4.49 -34.70 30.39
CA PRO A 342 -4.38 -35.57 29.21
C PRO A 342 -3.89 -34.81 27.96
N VAL A 343 -4.34 -33.57 27.78
CA VAL A 343 -3.99 -32.71 26.64
C VAL A 343 -2.56 -32.18 26.80
N ALA A 344 -2.20 -31.73 27.99
CA ALA A 344 -0.84 -31.27 28.31
C ALA A 344 0.20 -32.38 28.09
N THR A 345 -0.13 -33.62 28.48
CA THR A 345 0.73 -34.79 28.27
C THR A 345 0.89 -35.10 26.79
N ALA A 346 -0.21 -35.11 26.04
CA ALA A 346 -0.18 -35.37 24.60
C ALA A 346 0.65 -34.32 23.83
N LEU A 347 0.51 -33.04 24.19
CA LEU A 347 1.29 -31.95 23.60
C LEU A 347 2.78 -32.09 23.92
N ARG A 348 3.16 -32.34 25.18
CA ARG A 348 4.56 -32.53 25.59
C ARG A 348 5.21 -33.71 24.88
N LEU A 349 4.51 -34.84 24.75
CA LEU A 349 5.00 -36.00 23.99
C LEU A 349 5.22 -35.67 22.51
N ALA A 350 4.27 -34.96 21.89
CA ALA A 350 4.36 -34.59 20.47
C ALA A 350 5.48 -33.55 20.22
N VAL A 351 5.68 -32.60 21.13
CA VAL A 351 6.80 -31.65 21.10
C VAL A 351 8.14 -32.40 21.25
N ALA A 352 8.26 -33.31 22.21
CA ALA A 352 9.48 -34.09 22.41
C ALA A 352 9.82 -34.96 21.18
N GLN A 353 8.80 -35.52 20.53
CA GLN A 353 8.98 -36.25 19.27
C GLN A 353 9.50 -35.33 18.16
N LEU A 354 8.89 -34.15 17.97
CA LEU A 354 9.35 -33.18 16.98
C LEU A 354 10.79 -32.70 17.27
N ALA A 355 11.10 -32.39 18.53
CA ALA A 355 12.43 -32.00 18.96
C ALA A 355 13.47 -33.08 18.63
N THR A 356 13.13 -34.36 18.86
CA THR A 356 13.97 -35.50 18.50
C THR A 356 14.18 -35.60 16.99
N GLU A 357 13.11 -35.45 16.19
CA GLU A 357 13.18 -35.45 14.72
C GLU A 357 14.04 -34.31 14.15
N MET A 358 14.14 -33.19 14.88
CA MET A 358 14.91 -32.00 14.50
C MET A 358 16.32 -31.95 15.11
N GLY A 359 16.66 -32.87 16.03
CA GLY A 359 17.96 -32.90 16.72
C GLY A 359 18.10 -31.91 17.89
N GLU A 360 17.00 -31.33 18.38
CA GLU A 360 16.99 -30.36 19.49
C GLU A 360 16.89 -31.07 20.85
N GLN A 361 17.97 -31.71 21.28
CA GLN A 361 18.01 -32.57 22.47
C GLN A 361 17.62 -31.87 23.78
N GLN A 362 17.84 -30.55 23.90
CA GLN A 362 17.49 -29.78 25.08
C GLN A 362 15.97 -29.60 25.27
N ILE A 363 15.19 -29.71 24.19
CA ILE A 363 13.72 -29.59 24.20
C ILE A 363 13.05 -30.98 24.24
N ALA A 364 13.79 -32.04 23.88
CA ALA A 364 13.29 -33.41 23.83
C ALA A 364 13.22 -34.13 25.20
N LEU A 365 13.89 -33.58 26.22
CA LEU A 365 13.94 -34.08 27.61
C LEU A 365 12.92 -33.34 28.47
#